data_AF-A0A6B1H836-F1
#
_entry.id   AF-A0A6B1H836-F1
#
_cell.length_a   1.000
_cell.length_b   1.000
_cell.length_c   1.000
_cell.angle_alpha   90.00
_cell.angle_beta   90.00
_cell.angle_gamma   90.00
#
_symmetry.space_group_name_H-M   'P 1'
#
loop_
_entity.id
_entity.type
_entity.pdbx_description
1 polymer ?
#
loop_
_entity_poly.entity_id
_entity_poly.type
_entity_poly.pdbx_seq_one_letter_code
_entity_poly.pdbx_strand_id
1 'polypeptide(L)'
;MKTNSSMLHVRMDTEMKRKAMAALAAMGLTASEAVRLFFHRIAVDQAFPLELKVPNTETRRAMAESEEMMRRGTARFASADEMFAELEEAGSR
;
A
#
# COMPACT_ATOMS: atom_id res chain seq x y z
N MET A 1 -28.89 18.42 8.09
CA MET A 1 -27.61 18.25 7.38
C MET A 1 -27.73 17.03 6.47
N LYS A 2 -27.36 17.13 5.19
CA LYS A 2 -27.35 15.96 4.29
C LYS A 2 -26.15 15.08 4.65
N THR A 3 -26.40 13.89 5.14
CA THR A 3 -25.35 12.89 5.37
C THR A 3 -24.94 12.33 4.01
N ASN A 4 -23.83 12.80 3.46
CA ASN A 4 -23.27 12.27 2.21
C ASN A 4 -22.66 10.89 2.49
N SER A 5 -23.50 9.86 2.46
CA SER A 5 -23.07 8.47 2.59
C SER A 5 -22.85 7.86 1.20
N SER A 6 -21.71 7.21 0.99
CA SER A 6 -21.45 6.36 -0.17
C SER A 6 -21.45 4.89 0.27
N MET A 7 -21.84 3.99 -0.64
CA MET A 7 -21.89 2.55 -0.39
C MET A 7 -20.72 1.85 -1.10
N LEU A 8 -20.06 0.93 -0.40
CA LEU A 8 -19.00 0.08 -0.96
C LEU A 8 -19.53 -1.34 -1.14
N HIS A 9 -19.59 -1.81 -2.39
CA HIS A 9 -19.93 -3.20 -2.71
C HIS A 9 -18.67 -3.98 -3.06
N VAL A 10 -18.33 -4.99 -2.24
CA VAL A 10 -17.17 -5.86 -2.46
C VAL A 10 -17.64 -7.30 -2.62
N ARG A 11 -17.20 -7.96 -3.71
CA ARG A 11 -17.41 -9.39 -3.88
C ARG A 11 -16.49 -10.17 -2.94
N MET A 12 -17.02 -11.19 -2.29
CA MET A 12 -16.28 -12.03 -1.36
C MET A 12 -16.75 -13.47 -1.50
N ASP A 13 -15.82 -14.42 -1.31
CA ASP A 13 -16.15 -15.82 -1.22
C ASP A 13 -17.15 -16.10 -0.10
N THR A 14 -18.09 -17.03 -0.32
CA THR A 14 -19.20 -17.26 0.60
C THR A 14 -18.71 -17.85 1.92
N GLU A 15 -17.75 -18.78 1.89
CA GLU A 15 -17.19 -19.35 3.10
C GLU A 15 -16.33 -18.36 3.87
N MET A 16 -15.54 -17.54 3.16
CA MET A 16 -14.80 -16.44 3.77
C MET A 16 -15.74 -15.44 4.46
N LYS A 17 -16.85 -15.05 3.82
CA LYS A 17 -17.87 -14.18 4.41
C LYS A 17 -18.41 -14.76 5.71
N ARG A 18 -18.79 -16.04 5.69
CA ARG A 18 -19.36 -16.72 6.86
C ARG A 18 -18.38 -16.74 8.03
N LYS A 19 -17.12 -17.12 7.78
CA LYS A 19 -16.07 -17.16 8.82
C LYS A 19 -15.78 -15.78 9.39
N ALA A 20 -15.66 -14.76 8.53
CA ALA A 20 -15.39 -13.39 8.96
C ALA A 20 -16.54 -12.83 9.82
N MET A 21 -17.80 -13.03 9.41
CA MET A 21 -18.95 -12.57 10.21
C MET A 21 -19.02 -13.26 11.58
N ALA A 22 -18.75 -14.56 11.66
CA ALA A 22 -18.71 -15.29 12.93
C ALA A 22 -17.61 -14.76 13.86
N ALA A 23 -16.41 -14.51 13.31
CA ALA A 23 -15.30 -13.95 14.07
C ALA A 23 -15.61 -12.54 14.58
N LEU A 24 -16.15 -11.66 13.73
CA LEU A 24 -16.52 -10.29 14.12
C LEU A 24 -17.62 -10.29 15.18
N ALA A 25 -18.63 -11.15 15.06
CA ALA A 25 -19.68 -11.29 16.06
C ALA A 25 -19.12 -11.75 17.42
N ALA A 26 -18.15 -12.68 17.42
CA ALA A 26 -17.47 -13.09 18.65
C ALA A 26 -16.66 -11.95 19.30
N MET A 27 -16.23 -10.95 18.52
CA MET A 27 -15.58 -9.72 19.00
C MET A 27 -16.58 -8.61 19.36
N GLY A 28 -17.89 -8.83 19.18
CA GLY A 28 -18.92 -7.80 19.42
C GLY A 28 -18.97 -6.70 18.35
N LEU A 29 -18.45 -6.96 17.14
CA LEU A 29 -18.42 -6.01 16.04
C LEU A 29 -19.33 -6.41 14.89
N THR A 30 -19.96 -5.43 14.26
CA THR A 30 -20.59 -5.62 12.95
C THR A 30 -19.57 -5.49 11.81
N ALA A 31 -19.85 -6.09 10.66
CA ALA A 31 -19.01 -5.93 9.46
C ALA A 31 -18.87 -4.45 9.05
N SER A 32 -19.93 -3.66 9.17
CA SER A 32 -19.91 -2.23 8.84
C SER A 32 -19.04 -1.42 9.80
N GLU A 33 -18.95 -1.78 11.08
CA GLU A 33 -18.03 -1.14 12.03
C GLU A 33 -16.58 -1.50 11.71
N ALA A 34 -16.29 -2.78 11.48
CA ALA A 34 -14.95 -3.23 11.13
C ALA A 34 -14.43 -2.56 9.86
N VAL A 35 -15.25 -2.48 8.80
CA VAL A 35 -14.89 -1.79 7.55
C VAL A 35 -14.67 -0.29 7.78
N ARG A 36 -15.54 0.38 8.55
CA ARG A 36 -15.36 1.82 8.86
C ARG A 36 -14.06 2.08 9.62
N LEU A 37 -13.74 1.27 10.62
CA LEU A 37 -12.49 1.37 11.38
C LEU A 37 -11.26 1.16 10.49
N PHE A 38 -11.31 0.17 9.61
CA PHE A 38 -10.24 -0.12 8.67
C PHE A 38 -9.96 1.06 7.72
N PHE A 39 -11.00 1.61 7.09
CA PHE A 39 -10.84 2.78 6.21
C PHE A 39 -10.43 4.04 6.97
N HIS A 40 -10.91 4.21 8.21
CA HIS A 40 -10.47 5.32 9.06
C HIS A 40 -8.97 5.23 9.35
N ARG A 41 -8.46 4.04 9.68
CA ARG A 41 -7.02 3.85 9.95
C ARG A 41 -6.17 4.11 8.71
N ILE A 42 -6.63 3.68 7.52
CA ILE A 42 -5.96 4.02 6.24
C ILE A 42 -5.89 5.53 6.06
N ALA A 43 -7.01 6.24 6.27
CA ALA A 43 -7.07 7.68 6.06
C ALA A 43 -6.18 8.46 7.04
N VAL A 44 -6.12 8.03 8.31
CA VAL A 44 -5.31 8.69 9.34
C VAL A 44 -3.82 8.41 9.17
N ASP A 45 -3.45 7.16 8.92
CA ASP A 45 -2.04 6.77 8.89
C ASP A 45 -1.38 6.94 7.52
N GLN A 46 -2.19 7.11 6.46
CA GLN A 46 -1.74 7.02 5.08
C GLN A 46 -0.98 5.70 4.80
N ALA A 47 -1.34 4.64 5.53
CA ALA A 47 -0.71 3.34 5.48
C ALA A 47 -1.75 2.22 5.54
N PHE A 48 -1.40 1.06 5.01
CA PHE A 48 -2.25 -0.11 5.13
C PHE A 48 -2.16 -0.68 6.56
N PRO A 49 -3.27 -0.86 7.31
CA PRO A 49 -3.25 -1.27 8.72
C PRO A 49 -2.76 -2.71 8.97
N LEU A 50 -2.38 -3.44 7.93
CA LEU A 50 -1.78 -4.77 8.01
C LEU A 50 -0.39 -4.70 7.36
N GLU A 51 0.56 -5.43 7.92
CA GLU A 51 1.91 -5.50 7.38
C GLU A 51 1.88 -6.10 5.95
N LEU A 52 2.20 -5.28 4.95
CA LEU A 52 2.35 -5.73 3.57
C LEU A 52 3.75 -6.33 3.40
N LYS A 53 3.85 -7.65 3.50
CA LYS A 53 5.14 -8.36 3.42
C LYS A 53 5.73 -8.48 2.02
N VAL A 54 4.91 -8.32 0.97
CA VAL A 54 5.33 -8.50 -0.42
C VAL A 54 5.26 -7.15 -1.14
N PRO A 55 6.39 -6.62 -1.65
CA PRO A 55 6.40 -5.39 -2.45
C PRO A 55 5.47 -5.53 -3.64
N ASN A 56 4.79 -4.46 -4.05
CA ASN A 56 3.90 -4.50 -5.21
C ASN A 56 4.69 -4.65 -6.54
N THR A 57 4.00 -4.82 -7.67
CA THR A 57 4.65 -5.03 -8.97
C THR A 57 5.59 -3.89 -9.36
N GLU A 58 5.20 -2.64 -9.09
CA GLU A 58 5.99 -1.46 -9.39
C GLU A 58 7.27 -1.41 -8.56
N THR A 59 7.16 -1.61 -7.24
CA THR A 59 8.32 -1.68 -6.35
C THR A 59 9.27 -2.81 -6.75
N ARG A 60 8.75 -3.99 -7.11
CA ARG A 60 9.59 -5.10 -7.59
C ARG A 60 10.32 -4.75 -8.89
N ARG A 61 9.67 -4.02 -9.81
CA ARG A 61 10.31 -3.56 -11.05
C ARG A 61 11.45 -2.57 -10.75
N ALA A 62 11.20 -1.59 -9.89
CA ALA A 62 12.22 -0.62 -9.48
C ALA A 62 13.42 -1.30 -8.79
N MET A 63 13.18 -2.29 -7.95
CA MET A 63 14.24 -3.09 -7.32
C MET A 63 15.09 -3.84 -8.37
N ALA A 64 14.45 -4.49 -9.35
CA ALA A 64 15.15 -5.21 -10.41
C ALA A 64 15.99 -4.28 -11.30
N GLU A 65 15.46 -3.09 -11.61
CA GLU A 65 16.19 -2.04 -12.34
C GLU A 65 17.41 -1.56 -11.56
N SER A 66 17.25 -1.30 -10.25
CA SER A 66 18.36 -0.93 -9.37
C SER A 66 19.45 -2.02 -9.31
N GLU A 67 19.06 -3.29 -9.16
CA GLU A 67 19.99 -4.43 -9.18
C GLU A 67 20.78 -4.52 -10.50
N GLU A 68 20.15 -4.18 -11.62
CA GLU A 68 20.79 -4.13 -12.92
C GLU A 68 21.79 -2.98 -13.04
N MET A 69 21.43 -1.77 -12.59
CA MET A 69 22.34 -0.62 -12.55
C MET A 69 23.58 -0.91 -11.69
N MET A 70 23.37 -1.57 -10.54
CA MET A 70 24.45 -2.02 -9.65
C MET A 70 25.38 -3.03 -10.34
N ARG A 71 24.82 -4.00 -11.09
CA ARG A 71 25.59 -4.97 -11.87
C ARG A 71 26.40 -4.32 -13.01
N ARG A 72 25.83 -3.31 -13.67
CA ARG A 72 26.48 -2.56 -14.75
C ARG A 72 27.53 -1.57 -14.23
N GLY A 73 27.59 -1.32 -12.92
CA GLY A 73 28.50 -0.36 -12.30
C GLY A 73 28.07 1.10 -12.48
N THR A 74 26.86 1.36 -13.00
CA THR A 74 26.34 2.71 -13.30
C THR A 74 25.63 3.35 -12.11
N ALA A 75 25.67 2.70 -10.93
CA ALA A 75 25.02 3.17 -9.71
C ALA A 75 26.04 3.72 -8.68
N ARG A 76 27.16 4.28 -9.15
CA ARG A 76 28.21 4.86 -8.28
C ARG A 76 28.42 6.32 -8.62
N PHE A 77 28.56 7.12 -7.57
CA PHE A 77 28.87 8.55 -7.63
C PHE A 77 30.08 8.82 -6.73
N ALA A 78 30.92 9.78 -7.10
CA ALA A 78 32.09 10.16 -6.33
C ALA A 78 31.74 11.07 -5.13
N SER A 79 30.58 11.74 -5.17
CA SER A 79 30.08 12.58 -4.07
C SER A 79 28.54 12.59 -4.01
N ALA A 80 28.00 13.09 -2.90
CA ALA A 80 26.55 13.31 -2.77
C ALA A 80 26.04 14.37 -3.78
N ASP A 81 26.83 15.40 -4.07
CA ASP A 81 26.48 16.45 -5.02
C ASP A 81 26.30 15.89 -6.44
N GLU A 82 27.19 14.99 -6.86
CA GLU A 82 27.09 14.31 -8.17
C GLU A 82 25.82 13.44 -8.25
N MET A 83 25.49 12.74 -7.16
CA MET A 83 24.25 11.95 -7.08
C MET A 83 23.00 12.84 -7.19
N PHE A 84 22.95 13.98 -6.48
CA PHE A 84 21.79 14.88 -6.52
C PHE A 84 21.62 15.53 -7.89
N ALA A 85 22.71 15.94 -8.55
CA ALA A 85 22.65 16.50 -9.90
C ALA A 85 22.03 15.52 -10.91
N GLU A 86 22.44 14.24 -10.88
CA GLU A 86 21.87 13.21 -11.76
C GLU A 86 20.38 12.94 -11.47
N LEU A 87 19.97 12.95 -10.19
CA LEU A 87 18.56 12.77 -9.80
C LEU A 87 17.67 13.93 -10.27
N GLU A 88 18.17 15.16 -10.22
CA GLU A 88 17.46 16.34 -10.72
C GLU A 88 17.31 16.29 -12.25
N GLU A 89 18.36 15.88 -12.98
CA GLU A 89 18.27 15.65 -14.43
C GLU A 89 17.31 14.52 -14.80
N ALA A 90 17.35 13.40 -14.06
CA ALA A 90 16.49 12.24 -14.31
C ALA A 90 15.02 12.51 -13.96
N GLY A 91 14.74 13.27 -12.90
CA GLY A 91 13.38 13.65 -12.50
C GLY A 91 12.72 14.70 -13.39
N SER A 92 13.51 15.39 -14.23
CA SER A 92 13.02 16.36 -15.21
C SER A 92 12.72 15.76 -16.60
N ARG A 93 12.88 14.44 -16.79
CA ARG A 93 12.56 13.70 -18.03
C ARG A 93 11.23 12.97 -17.92
#